data_AF-A0A4R6SQK4-F1
#
_entry.id   AF-A0A4R6SQK4-F1
#
_cell.length_a   1.000
_cell.length_b   1.000
_cell.length_c   1.000
_cell.angle_alpha   90.00
_cell.angle_beta   90.00
_cell.angle_gamma   90.00
#
_symmetry.space_group_name_H-M   'P 1'
#
loop_
_entity.id
_entity.type
_entity.pdbx_description
1 polymer ?
#
loop_
_entity_poly.entity_id
_entity_poly.type
_entity_poly.pdbx_seq_one_letter_code
_entity_poly.pdbx_strand_id
1 'polypeptide(L)'
;MLLSVDEAGASSIVTAQKGDLVEEYFHVRVSVANSTDEEVKLDLTQETLDQQFLEPYRNGTSITVNGRTIAVSDINRLQISRSENPSSVIRDEIAERDRRSPVVMVGGPSMSWRIARAAPDVTDEYIVGPPGDFAELRATPAARASDVAGSDRTETGKLGDRVFLVHGRDFSVVSQMKTFLRSLGLRIVEWEHAVGATGLPNPYIGDVVRQGLNMADAAVILFTPDDQVRLRADLLGSDDNESERQLYGQARPNVYYEAGIADAIDISRTVLVEVGRVKPFSDAAGRHVVRFDGSPAKRSALAQRLQTAGLAADLSGQDWLTAGAFSAPEGSSEVDQTISAIWAKPE
;
A
#
# COMPACT_ATOMS: atom_id res chain seq x y z
N MET A 1 43.95 -18.91 -73.48
CA MET A 1 42.81 -19.65 -74.04
C MET A 1 41.85 -19.92 -72.89
N LEU A 2 40.66 -19.28 -72.94
CA LEU A 2 39.40 -19.55 -72.21
C LEU A 2 39.41 -19.54 -70.65
N LEU A 3 38.71 -18.56 -70.04
CA LEU A 3 37.48 -18.70 -69.20
C LEU A 3 37.74 -19.25 -67.77
N SER A 4 37.12 -18.87 -66.65
CA SER A 4 36.03 -17.96 -66.26
C SER A 4 35.99 -17.93 -64.71
N VAL A 5 35.25 -16.95 -64.17
CA VAL A 5 34.88 -16.53 -62.79
C VAL A 5 34.76 -17.56 -61.64
N ASP A 6 35.12 -17.16 -60.42
CA ASP A 6 34.24 -16.98 -59.22
C ASP A 6 35.12 -16.69 -57.97
N GLU A 7 35.09 -15.49 -57.39
CA GLU A 7 34.16 -14.90 -56.40
C GLU A 7 34.45 -15.27 -54.92
N ALA A 8 34.66 -14.19 -54.15
CA ALA A 8 34.47 -14.03 -52.70
C ALA A 8 35.27 -14.90 -51.71
N GLY A 9 36.47 -14.41 -51.39
CA GLY A 9 37.01 -14.53 -50.04
C GLY A 9 36.35 -13.49 -49.13
N ALA A 10 35.65 -13.93 -48.10
CA ALA A 10 35.29 -13.11 -46.95
C ALA A 10 35.47 -13.91 -45.66
N SER A 11 36.53 -13.52 -44.96
CA SER A 11 36.96 -13.98 -43.65
C SER A 11 35.92 -13.63 -42.59
N SER A 12 35.52 -14.65 -41.82
CA SER A 12 35.29 -14.64 -40.37
C SER A 12 35.01 -13.28 -39.71
N ILE A 13 33.73 -12.98 -39.49
CA ILE A 13 33.30 -12.14 -38.35
C ILE A 13 32.30 -12.97 -37.55
N VAL A 14 32.75 -13.43 -36.39
CA VAL A 14 31.94 -14.02 -35.33
C VAL A 14 30.88 -13.00 -34.93
N THR A 15 29.63 -13.24 -35.33
CA THR A 15 28.48 -12.55 -34.74
C THR A 15 27.84 -13.53 -33.77
N ALA A 16 28.03 -13.27 -32.49
CA ALA A 16 27.41 -14.03 -31.41
C ALA A 16 25.89 -14.06 -31.58
N GLN A 17 25.31 -15.22 -31.28
CA GLN A 17 23.90 -15.52 -31.44
C GLN A 17 23.01 -14.52 -30.70
N LYS A 18 21.98 -14.06 -31.40
CA LYS A 18 20.75 -13.50 -30.84
C LYS A 18 20.11 -14.61 -29.99
N GLY A 19 20.08 -14.44 -28.68
CA GLY A 19 19.47 -15.42 -27.76
C GLY A 19 18.03 -15.72 -28.18
N ASP A 20 17.63 -16.98 -28.08
CA ASP A 20 16.25 -17.43 -28.26
C ASP A 20 15.33 -16.57 -27.38
N LEU A 21 14.57 -15.68 -28.00
CA LEU A 21 13.50 -14.97 -27.32
C LEU A 21 12.36 -15.99 -27.14
N VAL A 22 12.17 -16.47 -25.92
CA VAL A 22 10.98 -17.24 -25.55
C VAL A 22 9.78 -16.33 -25.77
N GLU A 23 8.86 -16.69 -26.66
CA GLU A 23 7.61 -15.95 -26.83
C GLU A 23 6.74 -16.14 -25.58
N GLU A 24 6.48 -15.05 -24.87
CA GLU A 24 5.58 -15.03 -23.72
C GLU A 24 4.17 -14.61 -24.15
N TYR A 25 3.17 -15.28 -23.59
CA TYR A 25 1.75 -15.03 -23.83
C TYR A 25 1.09 -14.56 -22.52
N PHE A 26 0.31 -13.49 -22.61
CA PHE A 26 -0.43 -12.94 -21.48
C PHE A 26 -1.93 -13.21 -21.61
N HIS A 27 -2.57 -13.52 -20.50
CA HIS A 27 -4.01 -13.78 -20.41
C HIS A 27 -4.60 -12.90 -19.32
N VAL A 28 -5.68 -12.20 -19.64
CA VAL A 28 -6.30 -11.22 -18.75
C VAL A 28 -7.70 -11.64 -18.38
N ARG A 29 -8.05 -11.46 -17.11
CA ARG A 29 -9.42 -11.58 -16.58
C ARG A 29 -9.82 -10.29 -15.89
N VAL A 30 -10.99 -9.76 -16.26
CA VAL A 30 -11.54 -8.51 -15.68
C VAL A 30 -12.86 -8.84 -14.98
N SER A 31 -12.88 -8.68 -13.67
CA SER A 31 -14.11 -8.71 -12.86
C SER A 31 -14.70 -7.31 -12.81
N VAL A 32 -15.98 -7.19 -13.15
CA VAL A 32 -16.71 -5.91 -13.21
C VAL A 32 -17.76 -5.87 -12.10
N ALA A 33 -17.94 -4.70 -11.48
CA ALA A 33 -18.97 -4.43 -10.51
C ALA A 33 -20.36 -4.81 -11.05
N ASN A 34 -21.15 -5.45 -10.21
CA ASN A 34 -22.50 -5.93 -10.54
C ASN A 34 -22.56 -6.95 -11.71
N SER A 35 -21.43 -7.59 -12.07
CA SER A 35 -21.36 -8.72 -13.00
C SER A 35 -20.84 -9.95 -12.29
N THR A 36 -21.49 -11.10 -12.48
CA THR A 36 -20.96 -12.39 -12.03
C THR A 36 -19.98 -13.01 -13.03
N ASP A 37 -20.00 -12.53 -14.27
CA ASP A 37 -19.12 -12.99 -15.34
C ASP A 37 -17.87 -12.10 -15.41
N GLU A 38 -16.71 -12.75 -15.59
CA GLU A 38 -15.43 -12.09 -15.87
C GLU A 38 -15.21 -11.99 -17.39
N GLU A 39 -14.77 -10.83 -17.85
CA GLU A 39 -14.33 -10.65 -19.23
C GLU A 39 -12.92 -11.23 -19.38
N VAL A 40 -12.74 -12.12 -20.35
CA VAL A 40 -11.47 -12.84 -20.55
C VAL A 40 -10.88 -12.51 -21.92
N LYS A 41 -9.57 -12.24 -21.95
CA LYS A 41 -8.79 -12.07 -23.17
C LYS A 41 -7.52 -12.91 -23.10
N LEU A 42 -7.21 -13.63 -24.17
CA LEU A 42 -6.11 -14.60 -24.22
C LEU A 42 -5.09 -14.21 -25.29
N ASP A 43 -3.89 -14.77 -25.16
CA ASP A 43 -2.79 -14.63 -26.14
C ASP A 43 -2.42 -13.18 -26.44
N LEU A 44 -2.40 -12.35 -25.41
CA LEU A 44 -1.93 -10.97 -25.52
C LEU A 44 -0.41 -10.96 -25.59
N THR A 45 0.12 -10.13 -26.49
CA THR A 45 1.53 -9.72 -26.42
C THR A 45 1.72 -8.72 -25.29
N GLN A 46 2.95 -8.50 -24.84
CA GLN A 46 3.28 -7.45 -23.87
C GLN A 46 2.75 -6.08 -24.32
N GLU A 47 2.95 -5.72 -25.60
CA GLU A 47 2.50 -4.44 -26.15
C GLU A 47 0.97 -4.30 -26.10
N THR A 48 0.24 -5.36 -26.45
CA THR A 48 -1.24 -5.33 -26.41
C THR A 48 -1.75 -5.31 -24.97
N LEU A 49 -1.11 -6.05 -24.05
CA LEU A 49 -1.40 -6.00 -22.62
C LEU A 49 -1.23 -4.57 -22.08
N ASP A 50 -0.14 -3.92 -22.45
CA ASP A 50 0.16 -2.55 -22.06
C ASP A 50 -0.89 -1.57 -22.59
N GLN A 51 -1.09 -1.50 -23.90
CA GLN A 51 -1.96 -0.51 -24.54
C GLN A 51 -3.44 -0.71 -24.20
N GLN A 52 -3.90 -1.96 -24.10
CA GLN A 52 -5.33 -2.25 -23.95
C GLN A 52 -5.78 -2.32 -22.48
N PHE A 53 -4.89 -2.72 -21.56
CA PHE A 53 -5.26 -2.96 -20.16
C PHE A 53 -4.45 -2.12 -19.18
N LEU A 54 -3.11 -2.19 -19.22
CA LEU A 54 -2.29 -1.56 -18.18
C LEU A 54 -2.26 -0.04 -18.28
N GLU A 55 -2.06 0.53 -19.47
CA GLU A 55 -2.09 1.98 -19.64
C GLU A 55 -3.46 2.55 -19.28
N PRO A 56 -4.61 2.03 -19.76
CA PRO A 56 -5.90 2.56 -19.37
C PRO A 56 -6.19 2.38 -17.88
N TYR A 57 -5.80 1.25 -17.30
CA TYR A 57 -5.92 1.01 -15.86
C TYR A 57 -5.12 2.03 -15.05
N ARG A 58 -3.84 2.25 -15.38
CA ARG A 58 -2.96 3.24 -14.73
C ARG A 58 -3.44 4.67 -14.93
N ASN A 59 -4.02 4.97 -16.09
CA ASN A 59 -4.53 6.29 -16.44
C ASN A 59 -6.01 6.50 -16.05
N GLY A 60 -6.67 5.51 -15.43
CA GLY A 60 -8.07 5.64 -15.02
C GLY A 60 -9.05 5.77 -16.19
N THR A 61 -8.65 5.44 -17.41
CA THR A 61 -9.49 5.53 -18.62
C THR A 61 -10.13 4.19 -18.95
N SER A 62 -11.33 4.20 -19.53
CA SER A 62 -12.08 2.97 -19.82
C SER A 62 -11.29 1.94 -20.64
N ILE A 63 -11.41 0.67 -20.24
CA ILE A 63 -10.84 -0.48 -20.95
C ILE A 63 -11.89 -1.05 -21.90
N THR A 64 -11.52 -1.31 -23.15
CA THR A 64 -12.40 -2.02 -24.07
C THR A 64 -11.92 -3.45 -24.25
N VAL A 65 -12.74 -4.42 -23.87
CA VAL A 65 -12.45 -5.85 -23.99
C VAL A 65 -13.66 -6.57 -24.59
N ASN A 66 -13.42 -7.43 -25.59
CA ASN A 66 -14.47 -8.19 -26.30
C ASN A 66 -15.64 -7.34 -26.85
N GLY A 67 -15.39 -6.09 -27.21
CA GLY A 67 -16.41 -5.14 -27.70
C GLY A 67 -17.21 -4.44 -26.61
N ARG A 68 -16.91 -4.70 -25.34
CA ARG A 68 -17.49 -4.02 -24.18
C ARG A 68 -16.51 -3.00 -23.61
N THR A 69 -16.97 -1.76 -23.47
CA THR A 69 -16.22 -0.71 -22.78
C THR A 69 -16.58 -0.71 -21.30
N ILE A 70 -15.56 -0.82 -20.45
CA ILE A 70 -15.68 -0.94 -19.00
C ILE A 70 -15.00 0.29 -18.39
N ALA A 71 -15.74 1.07 -17.61
CA ALA A 71 -15.12 2.14 -16.84
C ALA A 71 -14.21 1.54 -15.78
N VAL A 72 -13.04 2.14 -15.59
CA VAL A 72 -12.05 1.63 -14.64
C VAL A 72 -12.57 1.65 -13.20
N SER A 73 -13.46 2.59 -12.86
CA SER A 73 -14.20 2.63 -11.59
C SER A 73 -15.07 1.40 -11.35
N ASP A 74 -15.50 0.74 -12.42
CA ASP A 74 -16.37 -0.44 -12.36
C ASP A 74 -15.56 -1.74 -12.34
N ILE A 75 -14.22 -1.68 -12.37
CA ILE A 75 -13.37 -2.86 -12.30
C ILE A 75 -13.13 -3.23 -10.84
N ASN A 76 -13.68 -4.37 -10.42
CA ASN A 76 -13.42 -4.93 -9.10
C ASN A 76 -12.03 -5.58 -9.01
N ARG A 77 -11.61 -6.25 -10.09
CA ARG A 77 -10.33 -6.96 -10.14
C ARG A 77 -9.85 -7.12 -11.58
N LEU A 78 -8.60 -6.75 -11.84
CA LEU A 78 -7.89 -7.06 -13.07
C LEU A 78 -6.82 -8.11 -12.74
N GLN A 79 -6.87 -9.28 -13.37
CA GLN A 79 -5.89 -10.35 -13.18
C GLN A 79 -5.14 -10.61 -14.47
N ILE A 80 -3.83 -10.85 -14.34
CA ILE A 80 -2.91 -11.10 -15.46
C ILE A 80 -2.18 -12.40 -15.18
N SER A 81 -2.23 -13.31 -16.13
CA SER A 81 -1.48 -14.56 -16.09
C SER A 81 -0.52 -14.64 -17.27
N ARG A 82 0.64 -15.25 -17.07
CA ARG A 82 1.70 -15.39 -18.08
C ARG A 82 1.99 -16.86 -18.38
N SER A 83 2.16 -17.21 -19.65
CA SER A 83 2.55 -18.54 -20.10
C SER A 83 3.55 -18.51 -21.25
N GLU A 84 4.41 -19.53 -21.30
CA GLU A 84 5.32 -19.77 -22.44
C GLU A 84 4.59 -20.41 -23.64
N ASN A 85 3.41 -20.99 -23.39
CA ASN A 85 2.58 -21.64 -24.39
C ASN A 85 1.37 -20.76 -24.74
N PRO A 86 0.92 -20.75 -26.01
CA PRO A 86 -0.33 -20.08 -26.39
C PRO A 86 -1.55 -20.82 -25.83
N SER A 87 -2.68 -20.13 -25.81
CA SER A 87 -3.96 -20.62 -25.29
C SER A 87 -4.42 -21.93 -25.93
N SER A 88 -4.06 -22.16 -27.19
CA SER A 88 -4.40 -23.38 -27.92
C SER A 88 -3.78 -24.62 -27.30
N VAL A 89 -2.53 -24.53 -26.82
CA VAL A 89 -1.83 -25.65 -26.18
C VAL A 89 -2.43 -25.93 -24.81
N ILE A 90 -2.63 -24.88 -24.00
CA ILE A 90 -3.24 -24.98 -22.67
C ILE A 90 -4.66 -25.55 -22.76
N ARG A 91 -5.43 -25.13 -23.77
CA ARG A 91 -6.77 -25.66 -24.05
C ARG A 91 -6.73 -27.16 -24.31
N ASP A 92 -5.78 -27.62 -25.12
CA ASP A 92 -5.68 -29.03 -25.50
C ASP A 92 -5.27 -29.90 -24.30
N GLU A 93 -4.38 -29.38 -23.44
CA GLU A 93 -4.05 -30.01 -22.15
C GLU A 93 -5.25 -30.10 -21.21
N ILE A 94 -6.03 -29.03 -21.09
CA ILE A 94 -7.27 -29.01 -20.29
C ILE A 94 -8.27 -30.03 -20.86
N ALA A 95 -8.45 -30.07 -22.18
CA ALA A 95 -9.38 -30.99 -22.83
C ALA A 95 -8.94 -32.46 -22.72
N GLU A 96 -7.65 -32.76 -22.77
CA GLU A 96 -7.12 -34.10 -22.53
C GLU A 96 -7.32 -34.51 -21.06
N ARG A 97 -7.06 -33.59 -20.12
CA ARG A 97 -7.32 -33.83 -18.69
C ARG A 97 -8.80 -34.13 -18.43
N ASP A 98 -9.71 -33.34 -19.02
CA ASP A 98 -11.15 -33.53 -18.90
C ASP A 98 -11.59 -34.87 -19.51
N ARG A 99 -11.04 -35.26 -20.67
CA ARG A 99 -11.34 -36.57 -21.30
C ARG A 99 -10.89 -37.77 -20.46
N ARG A 100 -9.81 -37.63 -19.68
CA ARG A 100 -9.33 -38.66 -18.76
C ARG A 100 -10.04 -38.65 -17.41
N SER A 101 -10.84 -37.63 -17.13
CA SER A 101 -11.58 -37.51 -15.89
C SER A 101 -12.81 -38.43 -15.91
N PRO A 102 -13.07 -39.20 -14.83
CA PRO A 102 -14.34 -39.91 -14.67
C PRO A 102 -15.50 -38.97 -14.32
N VAL A 103 -15.22 -37.68 -14.08
CA VAL A 103 -16.21 -36.65 -13.69
C VAL A 103 -16.60 -35.83 -14.92
N VAL A 104 -17.88 -35.89 -15.29
CA VAL A 104 -18.47 -35.02 -16.32
C VAL A 104 -19.03 -33.76 -15.65
N MET A 105 -18.44 -32.61 -15.97
CA MET A 105 -18.88 -31.30 -15.46
C MET A 105 -19.94 -30.71 -16.40
N VAL A 106 -21.18 -30.57 -15.92
CA VAL A 106 -22.28 -29.90 -16.65
C VAL A 106 -22.47 -28.51 -16.08
N GLY A 107 -22.15 -27.49 -16.87
CA GLY A 107 -22.05 -26.11 -16.40
C GLY A 107 -20.74 -25.85 -15.66
N GLY A 108 -20.14 -24.68 -15.85
CA GLY A 108 -18.85 -24.32 -15.28
C GLY A 108 -18.23 -23.12 -15.99
N PRO A 109 -17.06 -22.64 -15.52
CA PRO A 109 -16.36 -21.53 -16.14
C PRO A 109 -16.07 -21.83 -17.61
N SER A 110 -16.13 -20.80 -18.45
CA SER A 110 -15.84 -20.93 -19.88
C SER A 110 -14.42 -21.48 -20.11
N MET A 111 -14.22 -22.11 -21.27
CA MET A 111 -12.89 -22.62 -21.63
C MET A 111 -11.83 -21.51 -21.60
N SER A 112 -12.17 -20.31 -22.07
CA SER A 112 -11.24 -19.18 -22.04
C SER A 112 -10.86 -18.78 -20.62
N TRP A 113 -11.83 -18.75 -19.71
CA TRP A 113 -11.56 -18.48 -18.30
C TRP A 113 -10.64 -19.53 -17.67
N ARG A 114 -10.87 -20.81 -17.98
CA ARG A 114 -10.05 -21.92 -17.49
C ARG A 114 -8.62 -21.84 -18.00
N ILE A 115 -8.42 -21.44 -19.26
CA ILE A 115 -7.10 -21.21 -19.84
C ILE A 115 -6.39 -20.06 -19.10
N ALA A 116 -7.03 -18.90 -18.99
CA ALA A 116 -6.44 -17.75 -18.31
C ALA A 116 -6.07 -18.07 -16.85
N ARG A 117 -6.86 -18.90 -16.16
CA ARG A 117 -6.57 -19.35 -14.79
C ARG A 117 -5.47 -20.42 -14.69
N ALA A 118 -5.24 -21.20 -15.73
CA ALA A 118 -4.28 -22.31 -15.68
C ALA A 118 -2.82 -21.83 -15.70
N ALA A 119 -2.58 -20.64 -16.23
CA ALA A 119 -1.26 -20.01 -16.28
C ALA A 119 -0.92 -19.30 -14.93
N PRO A 120 0.38 -19.25 -14.54
CA PRO A 120 0.84 -18.48 -13.38
C PRO A 120 0.30 -17.05 -13.35
N ASP A 121 -0.24 -16.63 -12.20
CA ASP A 121 -0.71 -15.25 -11.96
C ASP A 121 0.50 -14.35 -11.71
N VAL A 122 0.64 -13.30 -12.50
CA VAL A 122 1.71 -12.29 -12.45
C VAL A 122 1.14 -10.89 -12.19
N THR A 123 -0.10 -10.80 -11.71
CA THR A 123 -0.82 -9.51 -11.56
C THR A 123 -0.01 -8.48 -10.76
N ASP A 124 0.59 -8.90 -9.65
CA ASP A 124 1.35 -8.02 -8.75
C ASP A 124 2.67 -7.50 -9.38
N GLU A 125 3.15 -8.12 -10.46
CA GLU A 125 4.30 -7.62 -11.24
C GLU A 125 3.94 -6.38 -12.08
N TYR A 126 2.66 -6.23 -12.45
CA TYR A 126 2.20 -5.19 -13.39
C TYR A 126 1.25 -4.16 -12.77
N ILE A 127 0.53 -4.53 -11.71
CA ILE A 127 -0.44 -3.72 -10.99
C ILE A 127 0.03 -3.54 -9.55
N VAL A 128 0.68 -2.41 -9.29
CA VAL A 128 1.31 -2.08 -7.99
C VAL A 128 0.56 -0.99 -7.22
N GLY A 129 -0.54 -0.48 -7.77
CA GLY A 129 -1.31 0.63 -7.24
C GLY A 129 -2.74 0.63 -7.78
N PRO A 130 -3.64 1.46 -7.22
CA PRO A 130 -5.03 1.52 -7.65
C PRO A 130 -5.16 2.02 -9.10
N PRO A 131 -6.30 1.76 -9.75
CA PRO A 131 -6.52 2.31 -11.07
C PRO A 131 -6.54 3.85 -11.05
N GLY A 132 -5.90 4.48 -12.04
CA GLY A 132 -5.83 5.95 -12.15
C GLY A 132 -4.63 6.61 -11.45
N ASP A 133 -3.81 5.85 -10.73
CA ASP A 133 -2.65 6.34 -9.96
C ASP A 133 -1.69 7.23 -10.79
N PHE A 134 -1.50 6.93 -12.08
CA PHE A 134 -0.62 7.71 -12.97
C PHE A 134 -1.33 8.83 -13.74
N ALA A 135 -2.65 8.75 -13.92
CA ALA A 135 -3.42 9.88 -14.46
C ALA A 135 -3.59 10.97 -13.41
N GLU A 136 -3.74 10.65 -12.14
CA GLU A 136 -3.81 11.65 -11.06
C GLU A 136 -2.46 12.38 -10.92
N LEU A 137 -1.34 11.68 -11.13
CA LEU A 137 0.01 12.26 -11.23
C LEU A 137 0.25 13.11 -12.50
N ARG A 138 -0.44 12.83 -13.61
CA ARG A 138 -0.35 13.59 -14.88
C ARG A 138 -1.38 14.71 -15.01
N ALA A 139 -2.49 14.65 -14.27
CA ALA A 139 -3.63 15.59 -14.37
C ALA A 139 -3.42 16.94 -13.67
N THR A 140 -2.19 17.32 -13.31
CA THR A 140 -1.79 18.73 -13.10
C THR A 140 -0.29 18.90 -13.41
N PRO A 141 0.13 19.91 -14.21
CA PRO A 141 -0.35 21.30 -14.14
C PRO A 141 -0.65 21.96 -15.51
N ALA A 142 -1.81 21.66 -16.13
CA ALA A 142 -2.24 22.44 -17.31
C ALA A 142 -3.76 22.64 -17.49
N ALA A 143 -4.64 21.86 -16.83
CA ALA A 143 -6.09 21.89 -17.13
C ALA A 143 -7.01 22.36 -15.98
N ARG A 144 -6.47 22.97 -14.91
CA ARG A 144 -7.27 23.59 -13.83
C ARG A 144 -7.30 25.12 -13.85
N ALA A 145 -7.08 25.75 -15.03
CA ALA A 145 -7.09 27.21 -15.16
C ALA A 145 -8.47 27.82 -15.49
N SER A 146 -9.51 27.03 -15.66
CA SER A 146 -10.85 27.55 -15.95
C SER A 146 -11.89 26.66 -15.29
N ASP A 147 -12.63 27.26 -14.36
CA ASP A 147 -13.91 26.79 -13.82
C ASP A 147 -13.86 25.77 -12.66
N VAL A 148 -13.33 26.20 -11.51
CA VAL A 148 -14.13 26.31 -10.27
C VAL A 148 -13.57 27.47 -9.44
N ALA A 149 -14.31 28.57 -9.43
CA ALA A 149 -14.11 29.68 -8.53
C ALA A 149 -14.50 29.29 -7.09
N GLY A 150 -13.63 29.64 -6.12
CA GLY A 150 -13.83 29.55 -4.67
C GLY A 150 -13.21 28.29 -4.07
N SER A 151 -12.05 28.31 -3.38
CA SER A 151 -11.50 29.34 -2.51
C SER A 151 -10.01 29.57 -2.75
N ASP A 152 -9.70 30.86 -2.90
CA ASP A 152 -8.42 31.53 -2.72
C ASP A 152 -7.42 30.84 -1.78
N ARG A 153 -6.34 30.26 -2.35
CA ARG A 153 -5.03 30.11 -1.71
C ARG A 153 -3.93 30.30 -2.73
N THR A 154 -3.88 31.49 -3.31
CA THR A 154 -2.63 32.07 -3.82
C THR A 154 -2.16 33.13 -2.84
N GLU A 155 -1.63 32.67 -1.70
CA GLU A 155 -0.72 33.46 -0.87
C GLU A 155 0.45 32.58 -0.43
N THR A 156 1.64 32.91 -0.94
CA THR A 156 2.97 32.72 -0.33
C THR A 156 3.08 31.81 0.89
N GLY A 157 3.81 30.69 0.77
CA GLY A 157 4.77 30.17 1.78
C GLY A 157 4.38 30.10 3.26
N LYS A 158 3.09 30.11 3.61
CA LYS A 158 2.63 30.11 5.00
C LYS A 158 2.40 28.68 5.47
N LEU A 159 3.26 28.25 6.39
CA LEU A 159 3.10 27.00 7.14
C LEU A 159 1.69 26.94 7.76
N GLY A 160 1.07 25.77 7.75
CA GLY A 160 -0.27 25.56 8.30
C GLY A 160 -0.23 25.11 9.76
N ASP A 161 -1.37 25.09 10.44
CA ASP A 161 -1.43 24.77 11.88
C ASP A 161 -2.32 23.56 12.19
N ARG A 162 -2.89 22.90 11.18
CA ARG A 162 -3.82 21.79 11.37
C ARG A 162 -3.10 20.45 11.29
N VAL A 163 -3.25 19.61 12.30
CA VAL A 163 -2.66 18.28 12.38
C VAL A 163 -3.74 17.22 12.51
N PHE A 164 -3.74 16.24 11.60
CA PHE A 164 -4.60 15.06 11.70
C PHE A 164 -3.91 14.02 12.59
N LEU A 165 -4.54 13.63 13.69
CA LEU A 165 -3.96 12.67 14.63
C LEU A 165 -4.62 11.30 14.46
N VAL A 166 -3.83 10.33 14.02
CA VAL A 166 -4.22 8.92 13.90
C VAL A 166 -3.65 8.15 15.07
N HIS A 167 -4.48 7.38 15.78
CA HIS A 167 -4.06 6.73 17.02
C HIS A 167 -4.88 5.48 17.36
N GLY A 168 -4.34 4.67 18.27
CA GLY A 168 -5.01 3.51 18.86
C GLY A 168 -6.00 3.86 19.97
N ARG A 169 -6.16 2.94 20.93
CA ARG A 169 -7.07 3.01 22.08
C ARG A 169 -6.39 3.43 23.38
N ASP A 170 -5.08 3.63 23.43
CA ASP A 170 -4.42 4.22 24.60
C ASP A 170 -4.76 5.72 24.73
N PHE A 171 -5.98 6.00 25.20
CA PHE A 171 -6.49 7.36 25.34
C PHE A 171 -5.71 8.19 26.36
N SER A 172 -4.97 7.55 27.27
CA SER A 172 -4.06 8.24 28.18
C SER A 172 -2.93 8.89 27.38
N VAL A 173 -2.17 8.11 26.60
CA VAL A 173 -1.08 8.63 25.77
C VAL A 173 -1.59 9.59 24.69
N VAL A 174 -2.74 9.29 24.08
CA VAL A 174 -3.38 10.17 23.09
C VAL A 174 -3.69 11.54 23.69
N SER A 175 -4.28 11.60 24.89
CA SER A 175 -4.58 12.86 25.57
C SER A 175 -3.32 13.70 25.82
N GLN A 176 -2.22 13.05 26.20
CA GLN A 176 -0.93 13.72 26.41
C GLN A 176 -0.34 14.21 25.09
N MET A 177 -0.43 13.43 24.01
CA MET A 177 -0.01 13.85 22.67
C MET A 177 -0.84 15.04 22.18
N LYS A 178 -2.16 15.03 22.39
CA LYS A 178 -3.02 16.19 22.08
C LYS A 178 -2.60 17.44 22.85
N THR A 179 -2.27 17.29 24.13
CA THR A 179 -1.78 18.39 24.98
C THR A 179 -0.46 18.95 24.45
N PHE A 180 0.48 18.07 24.08
CA PHE A 180 1.75 18.47 23.49
C PHE A 180 1.57 19.21 22.14
N LEU A 181 0.80 18.64 21.19
CA LEU A 181 0.56 19.27 19.89
C LEU A 181 -0.10 20.66 20.03
N ARG A 182 -1.06 20.80 20.95
CA ARG A 182 -1.71 22.10 21.25
C ARG A 182 -0.73 23.10 21.86
N SER A 183 0.22 22.66 22.68
CA SER A 183 1.26 23.54 23.25
C SER A 183 2.22 24.10 22.20
N LEU A 184 2.31 23.47 21.03
CA LEU A 184 3.02 23.97 19.85
C LEU A 184 2.16 24.90 18.98
N GLY A 185 0.96 25.28 19.45
CA GLY A 185 0.02 26.12 18.68
C GLY A 185 -0.74 25.37 17.59
N LEU A 186 -0.68 24.03 17.54
CA LEU A 186 -1.34 23.24 16.50
C LEU A 186 -2.81 22.92 16.84
N ARG A 187 -3.66 22.92 15.82
CA ARG A 187 -5.08 22.56 15.86
C ARG A 187 -5.28 21.13 15.37
N ILE A 188 -5.90 20.32 16.21
CA ILE A 188 -6.06 18.89 15.91
C ILE A 188 -7.34 18.69 15.10
N VAL A 189 -7.21 18.03 13.94
CA VAL A 189 -8.33 17.46 13.21
C VAL A 189 -8.65 16.12 13.84
N GLU A 190 -9.80 16.05 14.49
CA GLU A 190 -10.32 14.84 15.12
C GLU A 190 -10.87 13.87 14.06
N TRP A 191 -10.73 12.57 14.33
CA TRP A 191 -11.18 11.49 13.45
C TRP A 191 -12.64 11.64 13.00
N GLU A 192 -13.56 11.91 13.93
CA GLU A 192 -14.99 12.08 13.63
C GLU A 192 -15.28 13.22 12.66
N HIS A 193 -14.45 14.28 12.65
CA HIS A 193 -14.59 15.34 11.65
C HIS A 193 -14.20 14.86 10.26
N ALA A 194 -13.18 14.01 10.16
CA ALA A 194 -12.78 13.38 8.89
C ALA A 194 -13.83 12.37 8.41
N VAL A 195 -14.44 11.59 9.32
CA VAL A 195 -15.57 10.71 9.02
C VAL A 195 -16.75 11.53 8.46
N GLY A 196 -17.15 12.60 9.15
CA GLY A 196 -18.25 13.46 8.71
C GLY A 196 -17.98 14.12 7.35
N ALA A 197 -16.73 14.49 7.07
CA ALA A 197 -16.33 15.07 5.79
C ALA A 197 -16.42 14.10 4.60
N THR A 198 -16.49 12.78 4.85
CA THR A 198 -16.75 11.80 3.77
C THR A 198 -18.16 11.92 3.19
N GLY A 199 -19.12 12.45 3.97
CA GLY A 199 -20.54 12.47 3.60
C GLY A 199 -21.20 11.08 3.55
N LEU A 200 -20.49 10.02 3.95
CA LEU A 200 -20.97 8.64 3.93
C LEU A 200 -21.38 8.20 5.34
N PRO A 201 -22.46 7.41 5.48
CA PRO A 201 -22.83 6.84 6.76
C PRO A 201 -21.87 5.76 7.24
N ASN A 202 -21.21 5.06 6.30
CA ASN A 202 -20.25 3.98 6.56
C ASN A 202 -19.06 4.11 5.59
N PRO A 203 -18.15 5.07 5.80
CA PRO A 203 -17.04 5.30 4.88
C PRO A 203 -16.01 4.17 4.92
N TYR A 204 -15.29 3.97 3.82
CA TYR A 204 -14.07 3.18 3.82
C TYR A 204 -12.97 3.93 4.59
N ILE A 205 -12.14 3.19 5.33
CA ILE A 205 -11.12 3.78 6.22
C ILE A 205 -10.15 4.69 5.46
N GLY A 206 -9.81 4.34 4.22
CA GLY A 206 -8.94 5.16 3.39
C GLY A 206 -9.57 6.50 2.99
N ASP A 207 -10.89 6.56 2.86
CA ASP A 207 -11.60 7.82 2.61
C ASP A 207 -11.50 8.74 3.83
N VAL A 208 -11.61 8.17 5.03
CA VAL A 208 -11.45 8.93 6.28
C VAL A 208 -10.04 9.48 6.42
N VAL A 209 -9.01 8.65 6.17
CA VAL A 209 -7.61 9.10 6.20
C VAL A 209 -7.36 10.19 5.15
N ARG A 210 -7.90 10.02 3.94
CA ARG A 210 -7.82 11.04 2.87
C ARG A 210 -8.48 12.35 3.28
N GLN A 211 -9.68 12.30 3.83
CA GLN A 211 -10.35 13.52 4.32
C GLN A 211 -9.59 14.16 5.47
N GLY A 212 -9.06 13.37 6.41
CA GLY A 212 -8.20 13.86 7.48
C GLY A 212 -6.99 14.64 6.95
N LEU A 213 -6.28 14.08 5.96
CA LEU A 213 -5.15 14.73 5.28
C LEU A 213 -5.52 15.91 4.38
N ASN A 214 -6.76 15.99 3.89
CA ASN A 214 -7.28 17.16 3.17
C ASN A 214 -7.63 18.30 4.13
N MET A 215 -8.11 17.96 5.33
CA MET A 215 -8.49 18.92 6.36
C MET A 215 -7.30 19.45 7.17
N ALA A 216 -6.19 18.71 7.16
CA ALA A 216 -4.97 19.01 7.89
C ALA A 216 -3.79 19.34 6.97
N ASP A 217 -2.85 20.10 7.51
CA ASP A 217 -1.59 20.40 6.84
C ASP A 217 -0.60 19.25 6.96
N ALA A 218 -0.66 18.47 8.05
CA ALA A 218 0.11 17.23 8.21
C ALA A 218 -0.64 16.19 9.05
N ALA A 219 -0.22 14.93 8.98
CA ALA A 219 -0.70 13.86 9.84
C ALA A 219 0.38 13.42 10.84
N VAL A 220 -0.05 13.11 12.07
CA VAL A 220 0.75 12.41 13.08
C VAL A 220 0.15 11.04 13.27
N ILE A 221 0.94 10.00 13.02
CA ILE A 221 0.58 8.62 13.32
C ILE A 221 1.21 8.24 14.66
N LEU A 222 0.37 7.93 15.64
CA LEU A 222 0.77 7.61 17.00
C LEU A 222 0.69 6.10 17.24
N PHE A 223 1.85 5.45 17.28
CA PHE A 223 2.01 4.06 17.66
C PHE A 223 2.22 3.93 19.17
N THR A 224 1.33 3.19 19.81
CA THR A 224 1.35 2.85 21.24
C THR A 224 1.24 1.34 21.42
N PRO A 225 1.73 0.74 22.53
CA PRO A 225 1.73 -0.71 22.76
C PRO A 225 0.35 -1.24 23.18
N ASP A 226 -0.66 -1.02 22.35
CA ASP A 226 -2.06 -1.34 22.61
C ASP A 226 -2.36 -2.84 22.64
N ASP A 227 -1.80 -3.60 21.70
CA ASP A 227 -1.99 -5.04 21.59
C ASP A 227 -0.70 -5.75 22.06
N GLN A 228 -0.82 -6.95 22.62
CA GLN A 228 0.33 -7.80 22.95
C GLN A 228 0.53 -8.88 21.89
N VAL A 229 1.76 -9.02 21.41
CA VAL A 229 2.13 -9.99 20.37
C VAL A 229 3.43 -10.70 20.68
N ARG A 230 3.59 -11.87 20.09
CA ARG A 230 4.82 -12.67 20.07
C ARG A 230 4.80 -13.51 18.80
N LEU A 231 5.97 -13.78 18.21
CA LEU A 231 6.05 -14.75 17.13
C LEU A 231 5.67 -16.14 17.64
N ARG A 232 5.06 -16.95 16.78
CA ARG A 232 4.78 -18.33 17.16
C ARG A 232 6.09 -19.08 17.39
N ALA A 233 6.11 -19.90 18.44
CA ALA A 233 7.34 -20.59 18.86
C ALA A 233 7.91 -21.52 17.77
N ASP A 234 7.06 -22.08 16.91
CA ASP A 234 7.47 -22.95 15.80
C ASP A 234 8.03 -22.19 14.59
N LEU A 235 7.88 -20.86 14.55
CA LEU A 235 8.45 -19.98 13.53
C LEU A 235 9.73 -19.27 14.00
N LEU A 236 10.14 -19.46 15.26
CA LEU A 236 11.35 -18.84 15.80
C LEU A 236 12.62 -19.48 15.22
N GLY A 237 13.46 -18.68 14.58
CA GLY A 237 14.83 -19.01 14.24
C GLY A 237 15.78 -18.84 15.42
N SER A 238 17.02 -19.35 15.28
CA SER A 238 18.09 -19.11 16.26
C SER A 238 18.51 -17.64 16.33
N ASP A 239 18.36 -16.92 15.22
CA ASP A 239 18.88 -15.56 15.05
C ASP A 239 17.84 -14.48 15.37
N ASP A 240 16.60 -14.89 15.67
CA ASP A 240 15.52 -13.97 16.05
C ASP A 240 15.84 -13.27 17.37
N ASN A 241 15.56 -11.96 17.38
CA ASN A 241 15.78 -11.10 18.53
C ASN A 241 14.77 -11.39 19.67
N GLU A 242 15.02 -10.79 20.84
CA GLU A 242 14.17 -10.97 22.02
C GLU A 242 12.71 -10.51 21.80
N SER A 243 12.49 -9.51 20.93
CA SER A 243 11.14 -9.00 20.64
C SER A 243 10.26 -9.98 19.85
N GLU A 244 10.85 -10.98 19.18
CA GLU A 244 10.10 -12.09 18.59
C GLU A 244 9.78 -13.19 19.62
N ARG A 245 10.64 -13.35 20.64
CA ARG A 245 10.60 -14.46 21.62
C ARG A 245 9.70 -14.19 22.82
N GLN A 246 9.54 -12.94 23.22
CA GLN A 246 8.76 -12.54 24.39
C GLN A 246 7.45 -11.87 23.97
N LEU A 247 6.49 -11.81 24.91
CA LEU A 247 5.33 -10.95 24.71
C LEU A 247 5.82 -9.50 24.66
N TYR A 248 5.44 -8.81 23.59
CA TYR A 248 5.83 -7.43 23.33
C TYR A 248 4.59 -6.62 22.97
N GLY A 249 4.59 -5.33 23.29
CA GLY A 249 3.50 -4.44 22.88
C GLY A 249 3.59 -4.10 21.40
N GLN A 250 2.47 -3.90 20.71
CA GLN A 250 2.43 -3.35 19.35
C GLN A 250 1.27 -2.38 19.20
N ALA A 251 1.33 -1.51 18.19
CA ALA A 251 0.15 -0.75 17.81
C ALA A 251 -0.96 -1.65 17.27
N ARG A 252 -2.20 -1.18 17.41
CA ARG A 252 -3.38 -1.81 16.81
C ARG A 252 -3.13 -1.99 15.29
N PRO A 253 -3.48 -3.14 14.70
CA PRO A 253 -3.35 -3.36 13.25
C PRO A 253 -3.97 -2.26 12.38
N ASN A 254 -5.08 -1.68 12.82
CA ASN A 254 -5.73 -0.57 12.13
C ASN A 254 -4.80 0.65 12.00
N VAL A 255 -4.01 0.97 13.03
CA VAL A 255 -3.11 2.13 13.01
C VAL A 255 -1.98 1.90 12.01
N TYR A 256 -1.44 0.68 11.88
CA TYR A 256 -0.48 0.36 10.83
C TYR A 256 -1.08 0.50 9.43
N TYR A 257 -2.32 0.04 9.26
CA TYR A 257 -3.03 0.15 7.99
C TYR A 257 -3.29 1.60 7.60
N GLU A 258 -3.78 2.42 8.53
CA GLU A 258 -4.01 3.86 8.35
C GLU A 258 -2.70 4.62 8.10
N ALA A 259 -1.60 4.22 8.75
CA ALA A 259 -0.27 4.77 8.49
C ALA A 259 0.18 4.50 7.04
N GLY A 260 -0.01 3.28 6.56
CA GLY A 260 0.30 2.91 5.18
C GLY A 260 -0.51 3.72 4.17
N ILE A 261 -1.80 3.97 4.45
CA ILE A 261 -2.64 4.81 3.60
C ILE A 261 -2.18 6.28 3.64
N ALA A 262 -1.88 6.82 4.82
CA ALA A 262 -1.40 8.19 4.96
C ALA A 262 -0.10 8.41 4.19
N ASP A 263 0.84 7.46 4.28
CA ASP A 263 2.10 7.49 3.54
C ASP A 263 1.90 7.40 2.03
N ALA A 264 0.98 6.55 1.57
CA ALA A 264 0.64 6.43 0.16
C ALA A 264 0.00 7.72 -0.40
N ILE A 265 -0.76 8.46 0.42
CA ILE A 265 -1.38 9.74 0.01
C ILE A 265 -0.35 10.86 -0.01
N ASP A 266 0.42 11.04 1.07
CA ASP A 266 1.45 12.07 1.14
C ASP A 266 2.51 11.80 2.22
N ILE A 267 3.53 11.04 1.82
CA ILE A 267 4.68 10.70 2.66
C ILE A 267 5.43 11.94 3.22
N SER A 268 5.34 13.11 2.57
CA SER A 268 6.04 14.32 3.02
C SER A 268 5.31 15.01 4.19
N ARG A 269 4.01 14.76 4.32
CA ARG A 269 3.14 15.34 5.35
C ARG A 269 2.78 14.35 6.46
N THR A 270 3.32 13.13 6.47
CA THR A 270 3.06 12.11 7.50
C THR A 270 4.24 11.96 8.47
N VAL A 271 4.00 12.14 9.77
CA VAL A 271 5.00 11.99 10.83
C VAL A 271 4.69 10.77 11.68
N LEU A 272 5.62 9.82 11.73
CA LEU A 272 5.49 8.59 12.52
C LEU A 272 6.06 8.78 13.93
N VAL A 273 5.27 8.47 14.96
CA VAL A 273 5.65 8.65 16.37
C VAL A 273 5.35 7.38 17.15
N GLU A 274 6.35 6.87 17.86
CA GLU A 274 6.23 5.73 18.78
C GLU A 274 6.32 6.21 20.22
N VAL A 275 5.37 5.82 21.07
CA VAL A 275 5.41 6.04 22.51
C VAL A 275 5.33 4.71 23.23
N GLY A 276 6.28 4.45 24.13
CA GLY A 276 6.38 3.19 24.86
C GLY A 276 7.21 2.12 24.13
N ARG A 277 7.10 0.86 24.60
CA ARG A 277 7.82 -0.29 24.02
C ARG A 277 6.96 -0.98 22.97
N VAL A 278 7.08 -0.53 21.72
CA VAL A 278 6.42 -1.10 20.54
C VAL A 278 7.37 -2.08 19.84
N LYS A 279 6.86 -3.26 19.49
CA LYS A 279 7.62 -4.33 18.83
C LYS A 279 8.15 -3.77 17.53
N PRO A 280 9.47 -3.79 17.30
CA PRO A 280 10.01 -3.42 16.02
C PRO A 280 9.38 -4.31 14.96
N PHE A 281 8.62 -3.73 14.02
CA PHE A 281 8.32 -4.41 12.79
C PHE A 281 9.46 -4.08 11.82
N SER A 282 10.05 -5.13 11.25
CA SER A 282 11.30 -5.05 10.47
C SER A 282 11.21 -4.08 9.28
N ASP A 283 10.00 -3.67 8.89
CA ASP A 283 9.75 -3.00 7.63
C ASP A 283 8.82 -1.77 7.74
N ALA A 284 9.16 -0.85 8.64
CA ALA A 284 9.07 0.58 8.27
C ALA A 284 10.17 0.97 7.25
N ALA A 285 11.02 0.00 6.83
CA ALA A 285 11.97 -0.21 5.71
C ALA A 285 12.70 0.99 5.05
N GLY A 286 12.51 2.22 5.52
CA GLY A 286 13.06 3.44 4.93
C GLY A 286 12.61 4.74 5.61
N ARG A 287 11.67 4.70 6.57
CA ARG A 287 11.18 5.89 7.28
C ARG A 287 11.70 5.98 8.70
N HIS A 288 12.18 7.17 9.07
CA HIS A 288 12.67 7.43 10.42
C HIS A 288 11.50 7.72 11.37
N VAL A 289 11.17 6.77 12.25
CA VAL A 289 10.17 6.93 13.31
C VAL A 289 10.71 7.77 14.49
N VAL A 290 9.87 8.63 15.06
CA VAL A 290 10.19 9.35 16.30
C VAL A 290 9.86 8.47 17.50
N ARG A 291 10.87 7.80 18.05
CA ARG A 291 10.76 7.17 19.37
C ARG A 291 10.71 8.26 20.44
N PHE A 292 9.52 8.50 20.97
CA PHE A 292 9.17 9.61 21.81
C PHE A 292 8.98 9.16 23.27
N ASP A 293 9.86 9.64 24.14
CA ASP A 293 9.88 9.36 25.58
C ASP A 293 9.44 10.57 26.43
N GLY A 294 8.97 11.64 25.78
CA GLY A 294 8.59 12.89 26.46
C GLY A 294 9.76 13.74 26.97
N SER A 295 11.02 13.35 26.74
CA SER A 295 12.17 14.18 27.10
C SER A 295 12.23 15.48 26.26
N PRO A 296 12.84 16.56 26.78
CA PRO A 296 13.05 17.81 26.02
C PRO A 296 13.71 17.59 24.65
N ALA A 297 14.63 16.61 24.57
CA ALA A 297 15.32 16.25 23.34
C ALA A 297 14.34 15.63 22.31
N LYS A 298 13.50 14.67 22.72
CA LYS A 298 12.52 14.04 21.82
C LYS A 298 11.37 14.97 21.45
N ARG A 299 10.97 15.87 22.34
CA ARG A 299 10.02 16.95 22.03
C ARG A 299 10.53 17.87 20.93
N SER A 300 11.77 18.35 21.07
CA SER A 300 12.42 19.17 20.05
C SER A 300 12.50 18.43 18.71
N ALA A 301 12.87 17.16 18.75
CA ALA A 301 13.00 16.32 17.57
C ALA A 301 11.66 16.02 16.87
N LEU A 302 10.56 15.91 17.63
CA LEU A 302 9.22 15.80 17.05
C LEU A 302 8.77 17.13 16.47
N ALA A 303 8.92 18.23 17.20
CA ALA A 303 8.48 19.54 16.74
C ALA A 303 9.21 20.00 15.46
N GLN A 304 10.51 19.72 15.34
CA GLN A 304 11.27 19.97 14.10
C GLN A 304 10.73 19.15 12.92
N ARG A 305 10.33 17.88 13.14
CA ARG A 305 9.71 17.07 12.08
C ARG A 305 8.34 17.58 11.68
N LEU A 306 7.55 18.07 12.63
CA LEU A 306 6.28 18.73 12.34
C LEU A 306 6.50 19.98 11.47
N GLN A 307 7.53 20.79 11.75
CA GLN A 307 7.90 21.92 10.90
C GLN A 307 8.33 21.49 9.49
N THR A 308 9.15 20.45 9.38
CA THR A 308 9.54 19.88 8.08
C THR A 308 8.33 19.35 7.30
N ALA A 309 7.32 18.83 7.98
CA ALA A 309 6.06 18.37 7.39
C ALA A 309 5.09 19.53 7.01
N GLY A 310 5.51 20.79 7.17
CA GLY A 310 4.73 21.96 6.75
C GLY A 310 3.91 22.62 7.87
N LEU A 311 4.07 22.20 9.13
CA LEU A 311 3.37 22.78 10.27
C LEU A 311 4.10 23.99 10.88
N ALA A 312 3.34 25.01 11.24
CA ALA A 312 3.77 26.22 11.94
C ALA A 312 3.90 25.96 13.45
N ALA A 313 4.68 24.95 13.85
CA ALA A 313 4.89 24.66 15.27
C ALA A 313 5.61 25.84 15.96
N ASP A 314 4.99 26.40 17.01
CA ASP A 314 5.52 27.49 17.82
C ASP A 314 6.54 26.97 18.82
N LEU A 315 7.80 27.39 18.64
CA LEU A 315 8.93 27.04 19.50
C LEU A 315 9.47 28.24 20.28
N SER A 316 8.78 29.38 20.26
CA SER A 316 9.26 30.62 20.89
C SER A 316 9.26 30.58 22.43
N GLY A 317 8.40 29.74 23.02
CA GLY A 317 8.31 29.49 24.47
C GLY A 317 9.10 28.25 24.93
N GLN A 318 8.97 27.89 26.21
CA GLN A 318 9.53 26.66 26.79
C GLN A 318 8.47 25.70 27.37
N ASP A 319 7.22 26.14 27.52
CA ASP A 319 6.15 25.34 28.14
C ASP A 319 5.88 24.02 27.40
N TRP A 320 6.08 24.00 26.07
CA TRP A 320 5.96 22.80 25.25
C TRP A 320 6.99 21.70 25.57
N LEU A 321 8.11 22.06 26.22
CA LEU A 321 9.14 21.11 26.68
C LEU A 321 8.65 20.22 27.84
N THR A 322 7.56 20.59 28.51
CA THR A 322 6.99 19.84 29.64
C THR A 322 5.51 19.51 29.44
N ALA A 323 4.87 20.02 28.39
CA ALA A 323 3.44 19.82 28.11
C ALA A 323 3.04 18.33 27.91
N GLY A 324 2.12 17.83 28.72
CA GLY A 324 1.72 16.42 28.72
C GLY A 324 2.77 15.53 29.42
N ALA A 325 2.32 14.62 30.25
CA ALA A 325 3.18 13.68 30.99
C ALA A 325 3.22 12.33 30.28
N PHE A 326 4.34 12.04 29.62
CA PHE A 326 4.63 10.75 29.01
C PHE A 326 5.58 10.01 29.93
N SER A 327 5.04 9.18 30.82
CA SER A 327 5.87 8.33 31.67
C SER A 327 6.55 7.28 30.80
N ALA A 328 7.85 7.03 31.02
CA ALA A 328 8.45 5.80 30.54
C ALA A 328 7.77 4.63 31.27
N PRO A 329 7.31 3.57 30.57
CA PRO A 329 6.80 2.40 31.27
C PRO A 329 7.95 1.83 32.12
N GLU A 330 7.75 1.82 33.44
CA GLU A 330 8.61 1.05 34.35
C GLU A 330 8.60 -0.41 33.89
N GLY A 331 9.78 -1.04 33.91
CA GLY A 331 9.98 -2.38 33.40
C GLY A 331 8.95 -3.36 33.97
N SER A 332 8.32 -4.12 33.09
CA SER A 332 7.37 -5.18 33.42
C SER A 332 8.03 -6.26 34.27
N SER A 333 7.98 -6.14 35.60
CA SER A 333 8.35 -7.22 36.52
C SER A 333 7.15 -8.00 37.07
N GLU A 334 5.91 -7.60 36.76
CA GLU A 334 4.71 -8.23 37.36
C GLU A 334 3.83 -9.05 36.38
N VAL A 335 3.96 -8.87 35.06
CA VAL A 335 3.07 -9.55 34.09
C VAL A 335 3.48 -11.02 33.82
N ASP A 336 4.72 -11.39 34.11
CA ASP A 336 5.23 -12.77 33.90
C ASP A 336 4.61 -13.81 34.85
N GLN A 337 4.05 -13.41 35.98
CA GLN A 337 3.56 -14.35 36.99
C GLN A 337 2.10 -14.81 36.77
N THR A 338 1.26 -14.02 36.09
CA THR A 338 -0.17 -14.32 35.99
C THR A 338 -0.53 -15.24 34.82
N ILE A 339 0.23 -15.24 33.72
CA ILE A 339 -0.10 -16.05 32.52
C ILE A 339 0.41 -17.50 32.65
N SER A 340 1.48 -17.74 33.41
CA SER A 340 1.94 -19.11 33.73
C SER A 340 0.91 -19.91 34.55
N ALA A 341 0.02 -19.25 35.29
CA ALA A 341 -0.97 -19.91 36.13
C ALA A 341 -2.22 -20.38 35.35
N ILE A 342 -2.50 -19.84 34.17
CA ILE A 342 -3.74 -20.14 33.41
C ILE A 342 -3.54 -21.31 32.43
N TRP A 343 -2.31 -21.67 32.10
CA TRP A 343 -1.98 -22.74 31.14
C TRP A 343 -1.26 -23.96 31.75
N ALA A 344 -1.07 -23.99 33.07
CA ALA A 344 -0.70 -25.23 33.77
C ALA A 344 -1.93 -26.16 33.77
N LYS A 345 -1.99 -27.08 32.79
CA LYS A 345 -3.00 -28.15 32.77
C LYS A 345 -2.95 -28.94 34.10
N PRO A 346 -4.09 -29.34 34.67
CA PRO A 346 -4.09 -30.42 35.66
C PRO A 346 -3.67 -31.72 34.96
N GLU A 347 -2.82 -32.50 35.63
CA GLU A 347 -2.47 -33.88 35.25
C GLU A 347 -3.69 -34.81 35.23
#